data_AF-A0A5N6MNH9-F1
#
_entry.id   AF-A0A5N6MNH9-F1
#
_cell.length_a   1.000
_cell.length_b   1.000
_cell.length_c   1.000
_cell.angle_alpha   90.00
_cell.angle_beta   90.00
_cell.angle_gamma   90.00
#
_symmetry.space_group_name_H-M   'P 1'
#
loop_
_entity.id
_entity.type
_entity.pdbx_description
1 polymer ?
#
loop_
_entity_poly.entity_id
_entity_poly.type
_entity_poly.pdbx_seq_one_letter_code
_entity_poly.pdbx_strand_id
1 'polypeptide(L)'
;MEAMNSHNHFNIMLVIILQLTLEVKSIVGEVFEGFNFHNESGLLQFWACSTDPDSKEIGCNLVLTGLTCNPTQDQGLEDYRKRCLEKQYPSVGIETSVGNWLAGRAAQTGIADQRTKHHVLGQDDQHSADVGAKGQLVLPIFFHEGAGNKLVGVIEYVTTVRKESYVEDFEQIHNLLKDKGLKSTYMGKTIKVVYDGDMVKFRLPLSAKFTELHTEVTKRFTDLEHKKFSIKYEDNKGIILPISSDEVLRGCIKDSSSKGANFIKMHVSLEHVG
;
A
#
# COMPACT_ATOMS: atom_id res chain seq x y z
N MET A 1 12.49 -27.12 -40.71
CA MET A 1 11.28 -26.41 -40.23
C MET A 1 11.34 -26.39 -38.71
N GLU A 2 12.42 -25.79 -38.21
CA GLU A 2 12.49 -24.42 -37.67
C GLU A 2 12.17 -24.38 -36.17
N ALA A 3 13.18 -24.79 -35.38
CA ALA A 3 13.37 -24.40 -33.99
C ALA A 3 13.86 -22.94 -33.88
N MET A 4 13.27 -22.03 -34.66
CA MET A 4 13.75 -20.65 -34.84
C MET A 4 12.81 -19.59 -34.21
N ASN A 5 11.89 -19.99 -33.33
CA ASN A 5 10.80 -19.12 -32.88
C ASN A 5 10.76 -18.80 -31.37
N SER A 6 11.49 -19.53 -30.50
CA SER A 6 11.48 -19.22 -29.06
C SER A 6 12.42 -18.07 -28.68
N HIS A 7 13.61 -18.00 -29.31
CA HIS A 7 14.59 -16.93 -29.07
C HIS A 7 14.09 -15.54 -29.51
N ASN A 8 13.39 -15.47 -30.65
CA ASN A 8 12.80 -14.21 -31.14
C ASN A 8 11.65 -13.75 -30.25
N HIS A 9 10.81 -14.66 -29.78
CA HIS A 9 9.72 -14.31 -28.87
C HIS A 9 10.27 -13.81 -27.52
N PHE A 10 11.30 -14.47 -26.98
CA PHE A 10 11.97 -14.04 -25.76
C PHE A 10 12.61 -12.65 -25.90
N ASN A 11 13.31 -12.38 -27.00
CA ASN A 11 13.89 -11.06 -27.28
C ASN A 11 12.82 -9.97 -27.44
N ILE A 12 11.68 -10.27 -28.08
CA ILE A 12 10.57 -9.32 -28.24
C ILE A 12 9.91 -9.03 -26.89
N MET A 13 9.66 -10.05 -26.07
CA MET A 13 9.11 -9.86 -24.71
C MET A 13 10.04 -9.06 -23.83
N LEU A 14 11.35 -9.33 -23.88
CA LEU A 14 12.35 -8.58 -23.12
C LEU A 14 12.40 -7.11 -23.54
N VAL A 15 12.34 -6.83 -24.84
CA VAL A 15 12.33 -5.46 -25.39
C VAL A 15 11.06 -4.71 -24.97
N ILE A 16 9.89 -5.36 -25.03
CA ILE A 16 8.62 -4.75 -24.60
C ILE A 16 8.64 -4.44 -23.10
N ILE A 17 9.11 -5.37 -22.26
CA ILE A 17 9.26 -5.16 -20.82
C ILE A 17 10.21 -4.00 -20.52
N LEU A 18 11.35 -3.93 -21.21
CA LEU A 18 12.32 -2.85 -21.05
C LEU A 18 11.73 -1.50 -21.48
N GLN A 19 11.02 -1.43 -22.61
CA GLN A 19 10.37 -0.21 -23.09
C GLN A 19 9.28 0.27 -22.15
N LEU A 20 8.39 -0.63 -21.69
CA LEU A 20 7.37 -0.32 -20.68
C LEU A 20 8.01 0.18 -19.38
N THR A 21 9.13 -0.42 -18.97
CA THR A 21 9.85 0.01 -17.77
C THR A 21 10.45 1.41 -17.93
N LEU A 22 10.95 1.76 -19.12
CA LEU A 22 11.48 3.10 -19.42
C LEU A 22 10.36 4.15 -19.49
N GLU A 23 9.24 3.82 -20.11
CA GLU A 23 8.07 4.69 -20.19
C GLU A 23 7.49 4.99 -18.81
N VAL A 24 7.29 3.96 -17.97
CA VAL A 24 6.83 4.14 -16.59
C VAL A 24 7.80 5.01 -15.79
N LYS A 25 9.13 4.79 -15.92
CA LYS A 25 10.12 5.64 -15.24
C LYS A 25 10.06 7.09 -15.71
N SER A 26 9.84 7.33 -17.01
CA SER A 26 9.67 8.69 -17.55
C SER A 26 8.45 9.37 -16.94
N ILE A 27 7.29 8.69 -16.95
CA ILE A 27 6.06 9.24 -16.38
C ILE A 27 6.22 9.51 -14.88
N VAL A 28 6.80 8.59 -14.12
CA VAL A 28 7.04 8.80 -12.68
C VAL A 28 8.00 9.98 -12.46
N GLY A 29 8.97 10.19 -13.35
CA GLY A 29 9.86 11.35 -13.30
C GLY A 29 9.10 12.66 -13.46
N GLU A 30 8.21 12.75 -14.45
CA GLU A 30 7.32 13.90 -14.63
C GLU A 30 6.39 14.13 -13.44
N VAL A 31 5.89 13.05 -12.81
CA VAL A 31 5.10 13.15 -11.57
C VAL A 31 5.94 13.72 -10.43
N PHE A 32 7.21 13.33 -10.31
CA PHE A 32 8.11 13.86 -9.28
C PHE A 32 8.43 15.34 -9.50
N GLU A 33 8.58 15.77 -10.75
CA GLU A 33 8.78 17.18 -11.12
C GLU A 33 7.51 18.02 -10.88
N GLY A 34 6.33 17.44 -11.09
CA GLY A 34 5.04 18.10 -10.89
C GLY A 34 4.55 18.12 -9.43
N PHE A 35 5.15 17.32 -8.54
CA PHE A 35 4.76 17.26 -7.13
C PHE A 35 5.21 18.52 -6.38
N ASN A 36 4.28 19.14 -5.64
CA ASN A 36 4.54 20.32 -4.84
C ASN A 36 4.76 19.92 -3.39
N PHE A 37 6.00 20.07 -2.91
CA PHE A 37 6.38 19.77 -1.54
C PHE A 37 5.86 20.79 -0.50
N HIS A 38 5.15 21.85 -0.91
CA HIS A 38 4.60 22.87 -0.02
C HIS A 38 5.64 23.52 0.91
N ASN A 39 6.88 23.68 0.42
CA ASN A 39 8.06 24.15 1.18
C ASN A 39 8.50 23.21 2.33
N GLU A 40 8.03 21.96 2.35
CA GLU A 40 8.46 20.95 3.31
C GLU A 40 9.65 20.14 2.77
N SER A 41 10.51 19.67 3.67
CA SER A 41 11.53 18.66 3.31
C SER A 41 10.87 17.30 3.10
N GLY A 42 10.97 16.79 1.88
CA GLY A 42 10.45 15.50 1.51
C GLY A 42 11.29 14.81 0.44
N LEU A 43 11.16 13.50 0.39
CA LEU A 43 11.85 12.62 -0.55
C LEU A 43 10.78 11.81 -1.28
N LEU A 44 10.70 11.96 -2.59
CA LEU A 44 10.02 11.02 -3.47
C LEU A 44 11.03 10.02 -4.00
N GLN A 45 10.71 8.73 -3.94
CA GLN A 45 11.51 7.68 -4.58
C GLN A 45 10.61 6.59 -5.16
N PHE A 46 11.13 5.91 -6.19
CA PHE A 46 10.35 4.91 -6.93
C PHE A 46 10.94 3.50 -6.79
N TRP A 47 10.09 2.58 -6.32
CA TRP A 47 10.33 1.15 -6.25
C TRP A 47 9.73 0.47 -7.48
N ALA A 48 10.56 0.09 -8.44
CA ALA A 48 10.08 -0.60 -9.64
C ALA A 48 9.72 -2.05 -9.31
N CYS A 49 8.62 -2.50 -9.90
CA CYS A 49 8.25 -3.90 -9.84
C CYS A 49 9.01 -4.71 -10.89
N SER A 50 9.84 -5.63 -10.45
CA SER A 50 10.51 -6.62 -11.29
C SER A 50 9.83 -7.96 -11.12
N THR A 51 9.25 -8.47 -12.21
CA THR A 51 8.65 -9.81 -12.26
C THR A 51 9.57 -10.67 -13.11
N ASP A 52 9.92 -11.85 -12.61
CA ASP A 52 10.59 -12.86 -13.41
C ASP A 52 9.54 -13.44 -14.38
N PRO A 53 9.69 -13.25 -15.71
CA PRO A 53 8.73 -13.74 -16.68
C PRO A 53 8.59 -15.27 -16.68
N ASP A 54 9.59 -15.99 -16.14
CA ASP A 54 9.58 -17.45 -16.05
C ASP A 54 9.05 -17.97 -14.70
N SER A 55 8.79 -17.07 -13.74
CA SER A 55 8.29 -17.46 -12.42
C SER A 55 6.79 -17.76 -12.46
N LYS A 56 6.43 -18.92 -11.90
CA LYS A 56 5.03 -19.31 -11.66
C LYS A 56 4.45 -18.67 -10.39
N GLU A 57 5.27 -17.97 -9.60
CA GLU A 57 4.81 -17.32 -8.37
C GLU A 57 4.11 -15.99 -8.68
N ILE A 58 2.93 -15.80 -8.08
CA ILE A 58 2.21 -14.52 -8.13
C ILE A 58 2.90 -13.57 -7.14
N GLY A 59 3.79 -12.72 -7.64
CA GLY A 59 4.54 -11.78 -6.82
C GLY A 59 5.38 -10.80 -7.63
N CYS A 60 6.07 -9.91 -6.91
CA CYS A 60 6.87 -8.83 -7.49
C CYS A 60 8.11 -8.55 -6.62
N ASN A 61 9.30 -8.54 -7.22
CA ASN A 61 10.50 -8.02 -6.57
C ASN A 61 10.51 -6.50 -6.67
N LEU A 62 10.52 -5.81 -5.53
CA LEU A 62 10.67 -4.35 -5.54
C LEU A 62 12.14 -3.97 -5.58
N VAL A 63 12.52 -3.21 -6.59
CA VAL A 63 13.88 -2.69 -6.78
C VAL A 63 13.85 -1.17 -6.71
N LEU A 64 14.59 -0.59 -5.76
CA LEU A 64 14.73 0.86 -5.69
C LEU A 64 15.44 1.37 -6.93
N THR A 65 14.81 2.31 -7.63
CA THR A 65 15.37 2.90 -8.84
C THR A 65 16.24 4.12 -8.51
N GLY A 66 17.03 4.56 -9.49
CA GLY A 66 17.74 5.85 -9.42
C GLY A 66 16.80 7.06 -9.41
N LEU A 67 15.51 6.88 -9.72
CA LEU A 67 14.54 7.97 -9.78
C LEU A 67 14.16 8.44 -8.38
N THR A 68 14.43 9.72 -8.12
CA THR A 68 14.26 10.34 -6.81
C THR A 68 14.07 11.85 -6.95
N CYS A 69 13.39 12.47 -5.99
CA CYS A 69 13.30 13.92 -5.87
C CYS A 69 13.40 14.30 -4.38
N ASN A 70 14.40 15.11 -4.03
CA ASN A 70 14.63 15.66 -2.69
C ASN A 70 15.02 17.14 -2.85
N PRO A 71 14.04 18.06 -2.99
CA PRO A 71 14.31 19.44 -3.38
C PRO A 71 15.12 20.21 -2.34
N THR A 72 15.02 19.84 -1.06
CA THR A 72 15.72 20.52 0.03
C THR A 72 17.08 19.92 0.33
N GLN A 73 17.46 18.82 -0.35
CA GLN A 73 18.70 18.09 -0.12
C GLN A 73 18.91 17.73 1.36
N ASP A 74 17.82 17.40 2.06
CA ASP A 74 17.87 17.07 3.48
C ASP A 74 18.73 15.82 3.70
N GLN A 75 19.80 15.96 4.48
CA GLN A 75 20.76 14.88 4.72
C GLN A 75 20.12 13.67 5.38
N GLY A 76 19.12 13.87 6.26
CA GLY A 76 18.44 12.79 6.93
C GLY A 76 17.56 11.96 5.99
N LEU A 77 17.04 12.57 4.92
CA LEU A 77 16.34 11.88 3.83
C LEU A 77 17.31 11.18 2.88
N GLU A 78 18.46 11.79 2.56
CA GLU A 78 19.52 11.15 1.77
C GLU A 78 20.09 9.90 2.47
N ASP A 79 20.35 9.99 3.77
CA ASP A 79 20.82 8.85 4.56
C ASP A 79 19.78 7.72 4.57
N TYR A 80 18.48 8.08 4.63
CA TYR A 80 17.40 7.10 4.53
C TYR A 80 17.38 6.42 3.17
N ARG A 81 17.47 7.20 2.07
CA ARG A 81 17.58 6.66 0.72
C ARG A 81 18.77 5.72 0.56
N LYS A 82 19.94 6.09 1.09
CA LYS A 82 21.16 5.27 1.03
C LYS A 82 20.94 3.91 1.73
N ARG A 83 20.33 3.90 2.91
CA ARG A 83 19.95 2.64 3.60
C ARG A 83 18.99 1.80 2.76
N CYS A 84 18.05 2.42 2.06
CA CYS A 84 17.17 1.72 1.13
C CYS A 84 17.95 1.11 -0.06
N LEU A 85 18.99 1.76 -0.58
CA LEU A 85 19.82 1.21 -1.66
C LEU A 85 20.70 0.04 -1.20
N GLU A 86 21.18 0.09 0.04
CA GLU A 86 22.03 -0.97 0.62
C GLU A 86 21.25 -2.26 0.94
N LYS A 87 19.92 -2.16 1.10
CA LYS A 87 19.06 -3.30 1.37
C LYS A 87 18.66 -4.01 0.09
N GLN A 88 18.87 -5.33 0.06
CA GLN A 88 18.21 -6.19 -0.90
C GLN A 88 16.79 -6.48 -0.38
N TYR A 89 15.79 -6.04 -1.14
CA TYR A 89 14.39 -6.26 -0.77
C TYR A 89 13.86 -7.57 -1.35
N PRO A 90 13.03 -8.30 -0.59
CA PRO A 90 12.56 -9.62 -0.99
C PRO A 90 11.51 -9.55 -2.10
N SER A 91 11.29 -10.70 -2.76
CA SER A 91 10.10 -10.93 -3.59
C SER A 91 8.84 -10.81 -2.76
N VAL A 92 7.94 -9.90 -3.16
CA VAL A 92 6.66 -9.65 -2.52
C VAL A 92 5.56 -10.40 -3.25
N GLY A 93 5.24 -11.59 -2.75
CA GLY A 93 4.04 -12.36 -3.12
C GLY A 93 2.90 -12.15 -2.12
N ILE A 94 1.78 -12.83 -2.38
CA ILE A 94 0.56 -12.77 -1.56
C ILE A 94 0.82 -13.17 -0.09
N GLU A 95 1.71 -14.14 0.14
CA GLU A 95 2.05 -14.66 1.47
C GLU A 95 3.37 -14.11 2.03
N THR A 96 4.07 -13.23 1.31
CA THR A 96 5.33 -12.65 1.80
C THR A 96 5.08 -11.84 3.07
N SER A 97 5.83 -12.12 4.13
CA SER A 97 5.81 -11.29 5.34
C SER A 97 6.55 -9.98 5.09
N VAL A 98 5.78 -8.91 4.84
CA VAL A 98 6.31 -7.56 4.56
C VAL A 98 6.41 -6.65 5.79
N GLY A 99 5.90 -7.08 6.95
CA GLY A 99 6.02 -6.32 8.22
C GLY A 99 5.66 -4.84 8.08
N ASN A 100 6.48 -3.96 8.68
CA ASN A 100 6.35 -2.50 8.59
C ASN A 100 6.94 -1.86 7.33
N TRP A 101 7.34 -2.64 6.33
CA TRP A 101 7.77 -2.11 5.05
C TRP A 101 6.56 -1.68 4.20
N LEU A 102 6.23 -0.39 4.27
CA LEU A 102 5.06 0.18 3.60
C LEU A 102 5.05 -0.08 2.09
N ALA A 103 6.19 0.07 1.40
CA ALA A 103 6.23 -0.17 -0.04
C ALA A 103 5.94 -1.64 -0.39
N GLY A 104 6.48 -2.58 0.38
CA GLY A 104 6.13 -4.00 0.26
C GLY A 104 4.64 -4.27 0.50
N ARG A 105 4.05 -3.63 1.52
CA ARG A 105 2.59 -3.73 1.75
C ARG A 105 1.78 -3.16 0.61
N ALA A 106 2.15 -2.01 0.07
CA ALA A 106 1.47 -1.40 -1.07
C ALA A 106 1.54 -2.32 -2.30
N ALA A 107 2.68 -2.98 -2.54
CA ALA A 107 2.81 -3.96 -3.61
C ALA A 107 1.95 -5.21 -3.37
N GLN A 108 1.96 -5.77 -2.15
CA GLN A 108 1.18 -6.96 -1.80
C GLN A 108 -0.34 -6.71 -1.83
N THR A 109 -0.77 -5.58 -1.28
CA THR A 109 -2.19 -5.26 -1.10
C THR A 109 -2.76 -4.47 -2.26
N GLY A 110 -1.92 -3.87 -3.10
CA GLY A 110 -2.35 -3.03 -4.20
C GLY A 110 -3.17 -1.81 -3.79
N ILE A 111 -3.05 -1.35 -2.54
CA ILE A 111 -3.66 -0.11 -2.05
C ILE A 111 -2.60 0.84 -1.47
N ALA A 112 -2.89 2.14 -1.50
CA ALA A 112 -2.03 3.13 -0.89
C ALA A 112 -2.13 3.09 0.66
N ASP A 113 -1.02 3.36 1.34
CA ASP A 113 -0.90 3.33 2.80
C ASP A 113 -0.03 4.48 3.31
N GLN A 114 -0.15 4.83 4.59
CA GLN A 114 0.54 5.96 5.20
C GLN A 114 1.00 5.72 6.64
N ARG A 115 2.04 6.44 7.05
CA ARG A 115 2.62 6.47 8.40
C ARG A 115 2.57 7.90 8.96
N THR A 116 1.59 8.16 9.83
CA THR A 116 1.27 9.48 10.39
C THR A 116 1.85 9.69 11.79
N LYS A 117 1.67 10.89 12.37
CA LYS A 117 2.23 11.27 13.69
C LYS A 117 1.80 10.37 14.84
N HIS A 118 0.66 9.72 14.69
CA HIS A 118 0.15 8.75 15.63
C HIS A 118 0.94 7.43 15.59
N HIS A 119 1.98 7.34 14.74
CA HIS A 119 2.70 6.09 14.56
C HIS A 119 3.50 5.66 15.79
N VAL A 120 3.10 4.57 16.46
CA VAL A 120 3.80 4.00 17.61
C VAL A 120 4.96 3.14 17.09
N LEU A 121 6.18 3.52 17.45
CA LEU A 121 7.39 2.75 17.12
C LEU A 121 7.34 1.41 17.87
N GLY A 122 7.02 0.32 17.17
CA GLY A 122 7.25 -1.03 17.67
C GLY A 122 8.75 -1.30 17.74
N GLN A 123 9.24 -1.83 18.86
CA GLN A 123 10.67 -2.12 19.07
C GLN A 123 11.17 -3.31 18.24
N ASP A 124 10.27 -4.12 17.66
CA ASP A 124 10.60 -5.41 17.05
C ASP A 124 10.67 -5.40 15.51
N ASP A 125 10.66 -4.23 14.85
CA ASP A 125 10.76 -4.15 13.38
C ASP A 125 11.90 -3.23 12.90
N GLN A 126 12.87 -3.84 12.21
CA GLN A 126 14.03 -3.17 11.64
C GLN A 126 13.66 -2.03 10.67
N HIS A 127 12.54 -2.12 9.93
CA HIS A 127 12.10 -1.03 9.04
C HIS A 127 11.49 0.15 9.80
N SER A 128 10.98 -0.06 11.01
CA SER A 128 10.53 1.02 11.89
C SER A 128 11.73 1.79 12.47
N ALA A 129 12.85 1.10 12.73
CA ALA A 129 14.10 1.73 13.15
C ALA A 129 14.71 2.62 12.05
N ASP A 130 14.73 2.16 10.80
CA ASP A 130 15.39 2.88 9.69
C ASP A 130 14.67 4.16 9.27
N VAL A 131 13.34 4.18 9.38
CA VAL A 131 12.50 5.35 9.09
C VAL A 131 12.55 6.33 10.26
N GLY A 132 12.63 5.84 11.50
CA GLY A 132 12.71 6.67 12.70
C GLY A 132 11.50 7.61 12.83
N ALA A 133 11.75 8.90 13.09
CA ALA A 133 10.73 9.93 13.24
C ALA A 133 10.09 10.40 11.92
N LYS A 134 10.50 9.84 10.77
CA LYS A 134 10.00 10.25 9.46
C LYS A 134 8.57 9.81 9.22
N GLY A 135 7.90 10.57 8.37
CA GLY A 135 6.61 10.27 7.81
C GLY A 135 6.70 9.52 6.50
N GLN A 136 5.68 8.75 6.15
CA GLN A 136 5.65 8.02 4.88
C GLN A 136 4.25 7.98 4.27
N LEU A 137 4.19 8.05 2.95
CA LEU A 137 3.03 7.74 2.11
C LEU A 137 3.53 6.84 0.97
N VAL A 138 2.81 5.76 0.68
CA VAL A 138 3.13 4.85 -0.43
C VAL A 138 1.93 4.67 -1.35
N LEU A 139 2.19 4.69 -2.65
CA LEU A 139 1.17 4.53 -3.69
C LEU A 139 1.60 3.45 -4.68
N PRO A 140 0.87 2.33 -4.77
CA PRO A 140 1.09 1.37 -5.84
C PRO A 140 0.64 1.97 -7.17
N ILE A 141 1.44 1.75 -8.21
CA ILE A 141 1.18 2.19 -9.57
C ILE A 141 0.87 0.98 -10.42
N PHE A 142 -0.18 1.11 -11.20
CA PHE A 142 -0.63 0.12 -12.14
C PHE A 142 -0.62 0.65 -13.56
N PHE A 143 -0.23 -0.23 -14.47
CA PHE A 143 -0.49 -0.07 -15.89
C PHE A 143 -1.68 -0.95 -16.29
N HIS A 144 -2.49 -0.47 -17.23
CA HIS A 144 -3.60 -1.25 -17.74
C HIS A 144 -3.09 -2.26 -18.77
N GLU A 145 -3.20 -3.55 -18.47
CA GLU A 145 -2.80 -4.61 -19.40
C GLU A 145 -3.98 -5.56 -19.62
N GLY A 146 -4.58 -5.51 -20.82
CA GLY A 146 -5.70 -6.38 -21.18
C GLY A 146 -6.90 -6.27 -20.24
N ALA A 147 -7.27 -7.36 -19.57
CA ALA A 147 -8.42 -7.44 -18.67
C ALA A 147 -8.12 -7.05 -17.20
N GLY A 148 -6.90 -6.60 -16.88
CA GLY A 148 -6.48 -6.33 -15.51
C GLY A 148 -5.51 -5.16 -15.35
N ASN A 149 -5.24 -4.81 -14.09
CA ASN A 149 -4.23 -3.84 -13.69
C ASN A 149 -2.96 -4.61 -13.28
N LYS A 150 -1.83 -4.36 -13.94
CA LYS A 150 -0.53 -4.92 -13.56
C LYS A 150 0.25 -3.93 -12.71
N LEU A 151 0.74 -4.36 -11.55
CA LEU A 151 1.60 -3.55 -10.70
C LEU A 151 2.93 -3.28 -11.42
N VAL A 152 3.28 -2.01 -11.62
CA VAL A 152 4.56 -1.60 -12.24
C VAL A 152 5.55 -1.05 -11.22
N GLY A 153 5.08 -0.71 -10.02
CA GLY A 153 5.92 -0.27 -8.92
C GLY A 153 5.15 0.46 -7.84
N VAL A 154 5.89 1.08 -6.93
CA VAL A 154 5.37 1.85 -5.80
C VAL A 154 6.11 3.18 -5.72
N ILE A 155 5.39 4.29 -5.72
CA ILE A 155 5.93 5.59 -5.30
C ILE A 155 5.93 5.63 -3.78
N GLU A 156 7.05 6.02 -3.20
CA GLU A 156 7.17 6.31 -1.79
C GLU A 156 7.51 7.79 -1.60
N TYR A 157 6.70 8.48 -0.80
CA TYR A 157 6.93 9.83 -0.32
C TYR A 157 7.31 9.79 1.16
N VAL A 158 8.45 10.35 1.52
CA VAL A 158 8.99 10.36 2.88
C VAL A 158 9.22 11.78 3.34
N THR A 159 8.71 12.14 4.51
CA THR A 159 8.91 13.47 5.12
C THR A 159 9.80 13.39 6.34
N THR A 160 10.51 14.48 6.65
CA THR A 160 11.39 14.54 7.83
C THR A 160 10.62 14.39 9.15
N VAL A 161 9.38 14.88 9.18
CA VAL A 161 8.46 14.81 10.33
C VAL A 161 7.12 14.23 9.88
N ARG A 162 6.48 13.45 10.77
CA ARG A 162 5.18 12.84 10.48
C ARG A 162 4.05 13.88 10.44
N LYS A 163 3.26 13.87 9.37
CA LYS A 163 2.00 14.62 9.26
C LYS A 163 0.86 13.94 10.02
N GLU A 164 -0.21 14.70 10.27
CA GLU A 164 -1.50 14.13 10.74
C GLU A 164 -2.10 13.19 9.69
N SER A 165 -1.96 13.55 8.42
CA SER A 165 -2.55 12.87 7.27
C SER A 165 -1.72 13.18 6.03
N TYR A 166 -1.66 12.24 5.09
CA TYR A 166 -1.07 12.40 3.75
C TYR A 166 -2.12 12.32 2.65
N VAL A 167 -3.41 12.51 2.97
CA VAL A 167 -4.49 12.43 1.97
C VAL A 167 -4.30 13.48 0.87
N GLU A 168 -3.91 14.72 1.21
CA GLU A 168 -3.65 15.76 0.21
C GLU A 168 -2.45 15.42 -0.68
N ASP A 169 -1.37 14.92 -0.09
CA ASP A 169 -0.19 14.45 -0.84
C ASP A 169 -0.56 13.27 -1.77
N PHE A 170 -1.41 12.35 -1.30
CA PHE A 170 -1.93 11.23 -2.08
C PHE A 170 -2.75 11.73 -3.27
N GLU A 171 -3.71 12.64 -3.05
CA GLU A 171 -4.55 13.17 -4.14
C GLU A 171 -3.70 13.89 -5.19
N GLN A 172 -2.66 14.61 -4.77
CA GLN A 172 -1.74 15.27 -5.72
C GLN A 172 -1.02 14.24 -6.60
N ILE A 173 -0.38 13.23 -6.02
CA ILE A 173 0.32 12.17 -6.78
C ILE A 173 -0.68 11.39 -7.64
N HIS A 174 -1.85 11.06 -7.09
CA HIS A 174 -2.89 10.31 -7.79
C HIS A 174 -3.38 11.06 -9.04
N ASN A 175 -3.65 12.36 -8.93
CA ASN A 175 -4.08 13.18 -10.06
C ASN A 175 -2.98 13.34 -11.11
N LEU A 176 -1.73 13.57 -10.69
CA LEU A 176 -0.58 13.62 -11.61
C LEU A 176 -0.38 12.31 -12.39
N LEU A 177 -0.54 11.15 -11.74
CA LEU A 177 -0.48 9.85 -12.40
C LEU A 177 -1.62 9.68 -13.41
N LYS A 178 -2.85 10.04 -12.99
CA LYS A 178 -4.06 9.91 -13.81
C LYS A 178 -3.97 10.72 -15.10
N ASP A 179 -3.46 11.94 -15.03
CA ASP A 179 -3.28 12.83 -16.18
C ASP A 179 -2.27 12.26 -17.21
N LYS A 180 -1.41 11.34 -16.76
CA LYS A 180 -0.41 10.66 -17.59
C LYS A 180 -0.80 9.22 -17.97
N GLY A 181 -2.04 8.81 -17.70
CA GLY A 181 -2.56 7.49 -18.06
C GLY A 181 -2.14 6.33 -17.15
N LEU A 182 -1.40 6.60 -16.07
CA LEU A 182 -1.12 5.62 -15.02
C LEU A 182 -2.24 5.65 -13.97
N LYS A 183 -2.44 4.51 -13.30
CA LYS A 183 -3.45 4.39 -12.24
C LYS A 183 -2.77 4.12 -10.92
N SER A 184 -3.24 4.81 -9.88
CA SER A 184 -3.17 4.28 -8.52
C SER A 184 -4.57 3.93 -8.05
N THR A 185 -4.69 3.18 -6.97
CA THR A 185 -5.98 2.87 -6.33
C THR A 185 -6.29 3.94 -5.28
N TYR A 186 -7.18 3.62 -4.34
CA TYR A 186 -7.49 4.42 -3.15
C TYR A 186 -6.51 4.15 -2.00
N MET A 187 -6.50 5.06 -1.01
CA MET A 187 -5.91 4.79 0.31
C MET A 187 -6.85 3.95 1.16
N GLY A 188 -6.35 2.90 1.79
CA GLY A 188 -7.21 2.03 2.61
C GLY A 188 -6.45 1.20 3.64
N LYS A 189 -7.18 0.30 4.30
CA LYS A 189 -6.63 -0.72 5.18
C LYS A 189 -7.19 -2.09 4.85
N THR A 190 -6.37 -3.12 5.04
CA THR A 190 -6.86 -4.50 5.05
C THR A 190 -7.65 -4.71 6.34
N ILE A 191 -8.90 -5.16 6.22
CA ILE A 191 -9.75 -5.58 7.32
C ILE A 191 -9.71 -7.09 7.38
N LYS A 192 -9.46 -7.62 8.57
CA LYS A 192 -9.46 -9.05 8.89
C LYS A 192 -10.64 -9.30 9.82
N VAL A 193 -11.73 -9.84 9.31
CA VAL A 193 -12.96 -10.07 10.06
C VAL A 193 -13.07 -11.54 10.43
N VAL A 194 -13.34 -11.81 11.70
CA VAL A 194 -13.57 -13.15 12.24
C VAL A 194 -15.04 -13.29 12.66
N TYR A 195 -15.68 -14.35 12.22
CA TYR A 195 -17.06 -14.70 12.57
C TYR A 195 -17.19 -16.22 12.61
N ASP A 196 -17.71 -16.77 13.72
CA ASP A 196 -17.97 -18.20 13.89
C ASP A 196 -16.79 -19.14 13.55
N GLY A 197 -15.56 -18.71 13.88
CA GLY A 197 -14.33 -19.44 13.56
C GLY A 197 -13.79 -19.20 12.15
N ASP A 198 -14.62 -18.70 11.24
CA ASP A 198 -14.22 -18.30 9.90
C ASP A 198 -13.58 -16.92 9.87
N MET A 199 -12.67 -16.74 8.91
CA MET A 199 -11.90 -15.52 8.76
C MET A 199 -11.87 -15.07 7.32
N VAL A 200 -12.27 -13.83 7.08
CA VAL A 200 -12.21 -13.19 5.77
C VAL A 200 -11.35 -11.95 5.82
N LYS A 201 -10.67 -11.67 4.71
CA LYS A 201 -9.89 -10.44 4.52
C LYS A 201 -10.46 -9.63 3.35
N PHE A 202 -10.51 -8.33 3.51
CA PHE A 202 -10.84 -7.41 2.42
C PHE A 202 -10.21 -6.05 2.62
N ARG A 203 -10.26 -5.19 1.60
CA ARG A 203 -9.66 -3.86 1.64
C ARG A 203 -10.78 -2.85 1.80
N LEU A 204 -10.64 -1.94 2.76
CA LEU A 204 -11.61 -0.89 3.04
C LEU A 204 -10.95 0.49 2.83
N PRO A 205 -11.56 1.39 2.04
CA PRO A 205 -11.07 2.77 1.91
C PRO A 205 -10.98 3.50 3.26
N LEU A 206 -10.03 4.43 3.40
CA LEU A 206 -9.93 5.28 4.61
C LEU A 206 -11.15 6.20 4.78
N SER A 207 -11.85 6.50 3.68
CA SER A 207 -13.07 7.30 3.63
C SER A 207 -14.36 6.48 3.80
N ALA A 208 -14.25 5.15 3.95
CA ALA A 208 -15.41 4.28 4.01
C ALA A 208 -16.28 4.58 5.22
N LYS A 209 -17.60 4.53 5.00
CA LYS A 209 -18.60 4.65 6.06
C LYS A 209 -18.82 3.32 6.77
N PHE A 210 -19.37 3.38 7.97
CA PHE A 210 -19.77 2.21 8.76
C PHE A 210 -20.75 1.31 7.99
N THR A 211 -21.64 1.90 7.19
CA THR A 211 -22.57 1.16 6.32
C THR A 211 -21.85 0.37 5.22
N GLU A 212 -20.77 0.90 4.65
CA GLU A 212 -19.94 0.21 3.65
C GLU A 212 -19.18 -0.95 4.29
N LEU A 213 -18.63 -0.75 5.49
CA LEU A 213 -18.03 -1.84 6.27
C LEU A 213 -19.04 -2.96 6.53
N HIS A 214 -20.25 -2.61 6.96
CA HIS A 214 -21.32 -3.58 7.21
C HIS A 214 -21.72 -4.34 5.95
N THR A 215 -21.78 -3.65 4.80
CA THR A 215 -22.07 -4.24 3.49
C THR A 215 -20.99 -5.25 3.09
N GLU A 216 -19.70 -4.87 3.21
CA GLU A 216 -18.59 -5.77 2.86
C GLU A 216 -18.50 -7.00 3.77
N VAL A 217 -18.86 -6.86 5.05
CA VAL A 217 -18.97 -8.00 5.98
C VAL A 217 -20.11 -8.92 5.59
N THR A 218 -21.30 -8.37 5.35
CA THR A 218 -22.51 -9.15 4.98
C THR A 218 -22.31 -9.90 3.67
N LYS A 219 -21.68 -9.26 2.68
CA LYS A 219 -21.37 -9.88 1.38
C LYS A 219 -20.48 -11.13 1.49
N ARG A 220 -19.63 -11.20 2.53
CA ARG A 220 -18.67 -12.30 2.73
C ARG A 220 -19.18 -13.37 3.69
N PHE A 221 -20.01 -12.99 4.64
CA PHE A 221 -20.72 -13.90 5.53
C PHE A 221 -22.20 -13.86 5.18
N THR A 222 -22.61 -14.62 4.17
CA THR A 222 -23.99 -14.66 3.67
C THR A 222 -25.01 -14.99 4.77
N ASP A 223 -24.58 -15.75 5.78
CA ASP A 223 -25.38 -16.10 6.96
C ASP A 223 -25.78 -14.90 7.81
N LEU A 224 -25.23 -13.71 7.55
CA LEU A 224 -25.57 -12.46 8.23
C LEU A 224 -26.63 -11.63 7.48
N GLU A 225 -26.99 -11.95 6.23
CA GLU A 225 -27.84 -11.11 5.35
C GLU A 225 -29.19 -10.73 5.96
N HIS A 226 -29.72 -11.58 6.84
CA HIS A 226 -31.00 -11.35 7.52
C HIS A 226 -30.87 -11.37 9.05
N LYS A 227 -29.65 -11.24 9.57
CA LYS A 227 -29.39 -11.25 11.01
C LYS A 227 -28.97 -9.86 11.46
N LYS A 228 -29.36 -9.51 12.68
CA LYS A 228 -28.84 -8.34 13.36
C LYS A 228 -27.49 -8.72 13.98
N PHE A 229 -26.45 -7.96 13.68
CA PHE A 229 -25.11 -8.22 14.20
C PHE A 229 -24.38 -6.92 14.50
N SER A 230 -23.38 -7.04 15.37
CA SER A 230 -22.46 -5.96 15.71
C SER A 230 -21.05 -6.31 15.25
N ILE A 231 -20.34 -5.29 14.78
CA ILE A 231 -18.92 -5.38 14.44
C ILE A 231 -18.12 -4.75 15.58
N LYS A 232 -17.08 -5.45 16.01
CA LYS A 232 -16.19 -4.99 17.08
C LYS A 232 -14.75 -4.99 16.58
N TYR A 233 -13.95 -4.02 17.00
CA TYR A 233 -12.53 -3.95 16.71
C TYR A 233 -11.71 -4.41 17.92
N GLU A 234 -10.58 -5.05 17.67
CA GLU A 234 -9.61 -5.40 18.70
C GLU A 234 -8.54 -4.30 18.77
N ASP A 235 -8.41 -3.63 19.91
CA ASP A 235 -7.40 -2.58 20.13
C ASP A 235 -5.99 -3.15 20.42
N ASN A 236 -5.01 -2.30 20.72
CA ASN A 236 -3.65 -2.75 21.04
C ASN A 236 -3.52 -3.49 22.39
N LYS A 237 -4.52 -3.39 23.25
CA LYS A 237 -4.56 -4.09 24.53
C LYS A 237 -5.34 -5.40 24.41
N GLY A 238 -5.74 -5.79 23.20
CA GLY A 238 -6.61 -6.94 22.94
C GLY A 238 -8.05 -6.70 23.39
N ILE A 239 -8.43 -5.45 23.70
CA ILE A 239 -9.78 -5.11 24.13
C ILE A 239 -10.67 -5.04 22.90
N ILE A 240 -11.79 -5.76 22.96
CA ILE A 240 -12.79 -5.80 21.90
C ILE A 240 -13.80 -4.69 22.14
N LEU A 241 -13.83 -3.70 21.24
CA LEU A 241 -14.64 -2.48 21.34
C LEU A 241 -15.65 -2.40 20.18
N PRO A 242 -16.91 -2.03 20.43
CA PRO A 242 -17.92 -1.96 19.37
C PRO A 242 -17.64 -0.81 18.40
N ILE A 243 -17.84 -1.07 17.11
CA ILE A 243 -17.92 -0.04 16.08
C ILE A 243 -19.41 0.24 15.85
N SER A 244 -19.86 1.43 16.25
CA SER A 244 -21.28 1.83 16.16
C SER A 244 -21.53 3.06 15.29
N SER A 245 -20.48 3.71 14.79
CA SER A 245 -20.60 4.91 13.95
C SER A 245 -19.39 5.12 13.04
N ASP A 246 -19.54 6.04 12.08
CA ASP A 246 -18.47 6.49 11.18
C ASP A 246 -17.28 7.09 11.96
N GLU A 247 -17.55 7.82 13.05
CA GLU A 247 -16.51 8.40 13.90
C GLU A 247 -15.65 7.32 14.57
N VAL A 248 -16.28 6.25 15.07
CA VAL A 248 -15.58 5.13 15.71
C VAL A 248 -14.76 4.35 14.68
N LEU A 249 -15.32 4.09 13.50
CA LEU A 249 -14.60 3.45 12.39
C LEU A 249 -13.38 4.27 11.96
N ARG A 250 -13.54 5.58 11.79
CA ARG A 250 -12.42 6.48 11.47
C ARG A 250 -11.36 6.47 12.58
N GLY A 251 -11.79 6.41 13.84
CA GLY A 251 -10.91 6.25 15.00
C GLY A 251 -10.06 4.97 14.93
N CYS A 252 -10.69 3.82 14.65
CA CYS A 252 -9.96 2.56 14.56
C CYS A 252 -9.02 2.49 13.34
N ILE A 253 -9.40 3.08 12.20
CA ILE A 253 -8.53 3.20 11.02
C ILE A 253 -7.31 4.07 11.33
N LYS A 254 -7.49 5.20 12.02
CA LYS A 254 -6.40 6.07 12.47
C LYS A 254 -5.47 5.34 13.44
N ASP A 255 -6.03 4.64 14.43
CA ASP A 255 -5.28 3.83 15.41
C ASP A 255 -4.50 2.67 14.76
N SER A 256 -5.06 2.02 13.73
CA SER A 256 -4.33 1.01 12.96
C SER A 256 -3.19 1.60 12.12
N SER A 257 -3.44 2.74 11.46
CA SER A 257 -2.41 3.46 10.67
C SER A 257 -1.26 3.93 11.57
N SER A 258 -1.62 4.38 12.76
CA SER A 258 -0.75 4.63 13.90
C SER A 258 0.09 3.39 14.27
N LYS A 259 -0.42 2.17 14.21
CA LYS A 259 0.42 1.00 14.54
C LYS A 259 1.31 0.55 13.39
N GLY A 260 1.14 1.14 12.20
CA GLY A 260 1.69 0.60 10.96
C GLY A 260 1.17 -0.82 10.69
N ALA A 261 0.04 -1.19 11.32
CA ALA A 261 -0.48 -2.54 11.28
C ALA A 261 -0.89 -2.90 9.85
N ASN A 262 -0.57 -4.15 9.47
CA ASN A 262 -0.85 -4.66 8.14
C ASN A 262 -2.36 -4.84 7.89
N PHE A 263 -3.13 -5.01 8.98
CA PHE A 263 -4.57 -5.14 8.95
C PHE A 263 -5.22 -4.63 10.24
N ILE A 264 -6.52 -4.34 10.17
CA ILE A 264 -7.40 -4.12 11.33
C ILE A 264 -8.12 -5.43 11.61
N LYS A 265 -7.96 -5.97 12.82
CA LYS A 265 -8.67 -7.18 13.25
C LYS A 265 -10.03 -6.79 13.82
N MET A 266 -11.07 -7.40 13.28
CA MET A 266 -12.46 -7.18 13.69
C MET A 266 -13.15 -8.51 13.96
N HIS A 267 -14.17 -8.47 14.81
CA HIS A 267 -14.97 -9.62 15.21
C HIS A 267 -16.44 -9.29 14.99
N VAL A 268 -17.20 -10.25 14.49
CA VAL A 268 -18.66 -10.14 14.35
C VAL A 268 -19.33 -10.94 15.46
N SER A 269 -20.36 -10.37 16.07
CA SER A 269 -21.24 -11.08 17.01
C SER A 269 -22.70 -10.82 16.69
N LEU A 270 -23.51 -11.87 16.69
CA LEU A 270 -24.96 -11.77 16.53
C LEU A 270 -25.58 -11.00 17.71
N GLU A 271 -26.48 -10.09 17.39
CA GLU A 271 -27.31 -9.45 18.39
C GLU A 271 -28.48 -10.37 18.70
N HIS A 272 -28.62 -10.77 19.97
CA HIS A 272 -29.80 -11.51 20.40
C HIS A 272 -30.96 -10.53 20.42
N VAL A 273 -31.96 -10.78 19.56
CA VAL A 273 -33.28 -10.16 19.69
C VAL A 273 -33.96 -10.88 20.84
N GLY A 274 -33.98 -10.23 22.01
CA GLY A 274 -34.80 -10.67 23.15
C GLY A 274 -36.28 -10.47 22.90
#